data_AF-A0A935XES3-F1
#
_entry.id   AF-A0A935XES3-F1
#
_cell.length_a   1.000
_cell.length_b   1.000
_cell.length_c   1.000
_cell.angle_alpha   90.00
_cell.angle_beta   90.00
_cell.angle_gamma   90.00
#
_symmetry.space_group_name_H-M   'P 1'
#
loop_
_entity.id
_entity.type
_entity.pdbx_description
1 polymer ?
#
loop_
_entity_poly.entity_id
_entity_poly.type
_entity_poly.pdbx_seq_one_letter_code
_entity_poly.pdbx_strand_id
1 'polypeptide(L)'
;MSAKQPSELLYDSEATLRLVDTAIHDMGDLDGEGPPSLEQRVRAAMTQPQGTSIGLIGLSDLLARGYAEILGVLDSLRQSRHLLERAAVEKIQHTHDKLREVSNATETAATDILNGLDRANMMVDDLDAYAGEHGEPDDRASTIRASLRDELFALMGHMQFQDITSQQLNYASAVLTEMETRLANIAHAFDPAVFGVVSPDAPAPSAATGPVTFDPNASTQNRAERQAVADEIVATKAIA
;
A
#
# COMPACT_ATOMS: atom_id res chain seq x y z
N MET A 1 8.26 -21.30 -15.83
CA MET A 1 7.20 -20.99 -14.86
C MET A 1 5.87 -21.29 -15.54
N SER A 2 5.15 -22.32 -15.09
CA SER A 2 3.93 -22.78 -15.77
C SER A 2 2.77 -21.85 -15.44
N ALA A 3 2.15 -21.25 -16.46
CA ALA A 3 0.97 -20.42 -16.29
C ALA A 3 -0.15 -21.28 -15.66
N LYS A 4 -0.69 -20.85 -14.51
CA LYS A 4 -1.83 -21.52 -13.86
C LYS A 4 -2.99 -21.57 -14.85
N GLN A 5 -3.64 -22.73 -14.95
CA GLN A 5 -4.75 -22.89 -15.88
C GLN A 5 -5.92 -22.00 -15.44
N PRO A 6 -6.71 -21.44 -16.38
CA PRO A 6 -7.82 -20.55 -16.05
C PRO A 6 -8.84 -21.17 -15.09
N SER A 7 -8.98 -22.49 -15.07
CA SER A 7 -9.79 -23.24 -14.11
C SER A 7 -9.26 -23.15 -12.67
N GLU A 8 -7.94 -23.12 -12.48
CA GLU A 8 -7.31 -22.97 -11.15
C GLU A 8 -7.49 -21.54 -10.63
N LEU A 9 -7.44 -20.54 -11.50
CA LEU A 9 -7.72 -19.14 -11.14
C LEU A 9 -9.18 -18.94 -10.73
N LEU A 10 -10.11 -19.62 -11.38
CA LEU A 10 -11.53 -19.61 -11.02
C LEU A 10 -11.78 -20.31 -9.67
N TYR A 11 -11.09 -21.43 -9.43
CA TYR A 11 -11.17 -22.15 -8.15
C TYR A 11 -10.57 -21.31 -7.00
N ASP A 12 -9.40 -20.70 -7.23
CA ASP A 12 -8.76 -19.78 -6.27
C ASP A 12 -9.68 -18.58 -5.97
N SER A 13 -10.35 -18.03 -6.99
CA SER A 13 -11.31 -16.91 -6.85
C SER A 13 -12.57 -17.31 -6.08
N GLU A 14 -13.13 -18.50 -6.33
CA GLU A 14 -14.27 -19.02 -5.59
C GLU A 14 -13.93 -19.27 -4.12
N ALA A 15 -12.75 -19.83 -3.84
CA ALA A 15 -12.27 -20.02 -2.48
C ALA A 15 -12.07 -18.70 -1.73
N THR A 16 -11.57 -17.65 -2.41
CA THR A 16 -11.44 -16.32 -1.82
C THR A 16 -12.82 -15.70 -1.54
N LEU A 17 -13.79 -15.86 -2.44
CA LEU A 17 -15.14 -15.35 -2.24
C LEU A 17 -15.84 -16.04 -1.06
N ARG A 18 -15.65 -17.34 -0.85
CA ARG A 18 -16.19 -18.03 0.35
C ARG A 18 -15.54 -17.55 1.64
N LEU A 19 -14.24 -17.25 1.63
CA LEU A 19 -13.54 -16.67 2.78
C LEU A 19 -14.05 -15.27 3.10
N VAL A 20 -14.30 -14.45 2.08
CA VAL A 20 -14.90 -13.12 2.24
C VAL A 20 -16.33 -13.22 2.75
N ASP A 21 -17.14 -14.15 2.23
CA ASP A 21 -18.52 -14.38 2.67
C ASP A 21 -18.58 -14.84 4.13
N THR A 22 -17.66 -15.72 4.53
CA THR A 22 -17.51 -16.14 5.94
C THR A 22 -17.09 -14.97 6.83
N ALA A 23 -16.15 -14.13 6.38
CA ALA A 23 -15.73 -12.95 7.13
C ALA A 23 -16.83 -11.87 7.25
N ILE A 24 -17.69 -11.74 6.23
CA ILE A 24 -18.86 -10.85 6.27
C ILE A 24 -19.92 -11.41 7.22
N HIS A 25 -20.14 -12.73 7.23
CA HIS A 25 -21.05 -13.37 8.17
C HIS A 25 -20.57 -13.24 9.62
N ASP A 26 -19.28 -13.46 9.87
CA ASP A 26 -18.66 -13.25 11.18
C ASP A 26 -18.71 -11.77 11.62
N MET A 27 -18.60 -10.80 10.70
CA MET A 27 -18.84 -9.40 11.02
C MET A 27 -20.31 -9.09 11.32
N GLY A 28 -21.26 -9.80 10.70
CA GLY A 28 -22.68 -9.67 10.96
C GLY A 28 -23.13 -10.28 12.30
N ASP A 29 -22.49 -11.37 12.74
CA ASP A 29 -22.76 -11.99 14.05
C ASP A 29 -22.09 -11.24 15.22
N LEU A 30 -21.05 -10.45 14.96
CA LEU A 30 -20.46 -9.53 15.94
C LEU A 30 -21.37 -8.31 16.28
N ASP A 31 -22.43 -8.06 15.50
CA ASP A 31 -23.50 -7.12 15.84
C ASP A 31 -24.57 -7.75 16.78
N GLY A 32 -24.48 -9.05 17.08
CA GLY A 32 -25.45 -9.81 17.89
C GLY A 32 -25.23 -9.76 19.42
N GLU A 33 -24.06 -9.35 19.88
CA GLU A 33 -23.71 -9.18 21.31
C GLU A 33 -23.31 -7.73 21.67
N GLY A 34 -23.81 -6.76 20.90
CA GLY A 34 -23.71 -5.36 21.25
C GLY A 34 -24.54 -5.00 22.50
N PRO A 35 -24.12 -4.01 23.30
CA PRO A 35 -24.96 -3.46 24.37
C PRO A 35 -26.33 -3.06 23.79
N PRO A 36 -27.41 -3.13 24.58
CA PRO A 36 -28.79 -3.01 24.10
C PRO A 36 -28.94 -1.79 23.17
N SER A 37 -29.60 -1.99 22.03
CA SER A 37 -29.78 -0.94 21.03
C SER A 37 -30.43 0.30 21.64
N LEU A 38 -30.17 1.47 21.05
CA LEU A 38 -30.70 2.77 21.51
C LEU A 38 -32.22 2.71 21.76
N GLU A 39 -32.97 2.01 20.90
CA GLU A 39 -34.42 1.81 21.05
C GLU A 39 -34.81 0.97 22.27
N GLN A 40 -34.04 -0.07 22.60
CA GLN A 40 -34.24 -0.87 23.81
C GLN A 40 -33.91 -0.08 25.08
N ARG A 41 -32.86 0.74 25.05
CA ARG A 41 -32.49 1.62 26.18
C ARG A 41 -33.52 2.74 26.39
N VAL A 42 -34.05 3.31 25.31
CA VAL A 42 -35.12 4.32 25.35
C VAL A 42 -36.43 3.73 25.87
N ARG A 43 -36.82 2.51 25.45
CA ARG A 43 -37.99 1.82 26.01
C ARG A 43 -37.82 1.50 27.49
N ALA A 44 -36.65 1.02 27.91
CA ALA A 44 -36.37 0.72 29.31
C ALA A 44 -36.34 1.99 30.19
N ALA A 45 -35.87 3.12 29.65
CA ALA A 45 -35.90 4.41 30.33
C ALA A 45 -37.31 5.01 30.43
N MET A 46 -38.21 4.71 29.48
CA MET A 46 -39.60 5.19 29.48
C MET A 46 -40.54 4.36 30.37
N THR A 47 -40.21 3.11 30.69
CA THR A 47 -41.00 2.27 31.61
C THR A 47 -40.63 2.45 33.07
N GLN A 48 -39.59 3.24 33.38
CA GLN A 48 -39.23 3.58 34.75
C GLN A 48 -40.16 4.69 35.29
N PRO A 49 -40.91 4.45 36.38
CA PRO A 49 -41.87 5.42 36.90
C PRO A 49 -41.12 6.67 37.38
N GLN A 50 -41.35 7.78 36.67
CA GLN A 50 -40.80 9.09 36.96
C GLN A 50 -41.34 9.61 38.31
N GLY A 51 -40.58 9.38 39.37
CA GLY A 51 -40.65 10.18 40.59
C GLY A 51 -40.03 11.54 40.32
N THR A 52 -40.87 12.56 40.20
CA THR A 52 -40.55 13.97 40.05
C THR A 52 -39.71 14.50 41.20
N SER A 53 -38.45 14.81 40.95
CA SER A 53 -37.75 15.90 41.64
C SER A 53 -36.68 16.51 40.73
N ILE A 54 -37.06 17.56 40.01
CA ILE A 54 -36.14 18.48 39.33
C ILE A 54 -35.46 19.31 40.42
N GLY A 55 -34.44 18.72 41.05
CA GLY A 55 -33.51 19.39 41.97
C GLY A 55 -32.08 19.15 41.51
N LEU A 56 -31.07 19.70 42.22
CA LEU A 56 -29.64 19.51 41.94
C LEU A 56 -29.23 18.05 41.63
N ILE A 57 -29.96 17.07 42.17
CA ILE A 57 -29.78 15.63 41.91
C ILE A 57 -30.08 15.28 40.44
N GLY A 58 -31.16 15.81 39.84
CA GLY A 58 -31.50 15.60 38.44
C GLY A 58 -30.53 16.30 37.47
N LEU A 59 -29.95 17.43 37.88
CA LEU A 59 -28.83 18.05 37.14
C LEU A 59 -27.58 17.16 37.20
N SER A 60 -27.27 16.58 38.37
CA SER A 60 -26.12 15.68 38.51
C SER A 60 -26.27 14.41 37.69
N ASP A 61 -27.49 13.87 37.59
CA ASP A 61 -27.79 12.66 36.81
C ASP A 61 -27.73 12.95 35.30
N LEU A 62 -28.18 14.14 34.89
CA LEU A 62 -28.06 14.61 33.51
C LEU A 62 -26.61 14.92 33.12
N LEU A 63 -25.81 15.48 34.03
CA LEU A 63 -24.37 15.65 33.85
C LEU A 63 -23.62 14.32 33.82
N ALA A 64 -23.99 13.35 34.66
CA ALA A 64 -23.40 12.01 34.66
C ALA A 64 -23.72 11.26 33.37
N ARG A 65 -24.95 11.37 32.86
CA ARG A 65 -25.32 10.84 31.53
C ARG A 65 -24.56 11.52 30.40
N GLY A 66 -24.50 12.85 30.40
CA GLY A 66 -23.75 13.59 29.39
C GLY A 66 -22.26 13.24 29.41
N TYR A 67 -21.66 13.07 30.59
CA TYR A 67 -20.28 12.62 30.74
C TYR A 67 -20.07 11.20 30.22
N ALA A 68 -20.99 10.27 30.51
CA ALA A 68 -20.92 8.91 30.00
C ALA A 68 -21.09 8.83 28.46
N GLU A 69 -21.96 9.66 27.89
CA GLU A 69 -22.08 9.79 26.43
C GLU A 69 -20.79 10.35 25.80
N ILE A 70 -20.19 11.40 26.40
CA ILE A 70 -18.92 11.96 25.92
C ILE A 70 -17.80 10.92 25.98
N LEU A 71 -17.73 10.12 27.04
CA LEU A 71 -16.75 9.02 27.14
C LEU A 71 -17.00 7.95 26.07
N GLY A 72 -18.26 7.59 25.80
CA GLY A 72 -18.60 6.64 24.74
C GLY A 72 -18.23 7.15 23.34
N VAL A 73 -18.40 8.44 23.09
CA VAL A 73 -17.95 9.08 21.84
C VAL A 73 -16.43 9.13 21.75
N LEU A 74 -15.72 9.43 22.84
CA LEU A 74 -14.26 9.40 22.87
C LEU A 74 -13.70 8.00 22.59
N ASP A 75 -14.34 6.96 23.13
CA ASP A 75 -13.90 5.58 22.93
C ASP A 75 -14.13 5.12 21.48
N SER A 76 -15.28 5.45 20.90
CA SER A 76 -15.56 5.16 19.48
C SER A 76 -14.61 5.91 18.53
N LEU A 77 -14.27 7.17 18.85
CA LEU A 77 -13.26 7.94 18.11
C LEU A 77 -11.88 7.31 18.22
N ARG A 78 -11.50 6.84 19.41
CA ARG A 78 -10.21 6.16 19.63
C ARG A 78 -10.13 4.86 18.85
N GLN A 79 -11.21 4.09 18.82
CA GLN A 79 -11.30 2.84 18.06
C GLN A 79 -11.25 3.12 16.54
N SER A 80 -11.97 4.13 16.07
CA SER A 80 -11.92 4.59 14.67
C SER A 80 -10.51 5.04 14.26
N ARG A 81 -9.79 5.77 15.14
CA ARG A 81 -8.39 6.16 14.92
C ARG A 81 -7.50 4.94 14.74
N HIS A 82 -7.62 3.95 15.62
CA HIS A 82 -6.78 2.76 15.54
C HIS A 82 -7.04 1.96 14.25
N LEU A 83 -8.30 1.88 13.82
CA LEU A 83 -8.66 1.26 12.54
C LEU A 83 -8.12 2.04 11.34
N LEU A 84 -8.18 3.37 11.36
CA LEU A 84 -7.62 4.23 10.31
C LEU A 84 -6.09 4.13 10.25
N GLU A 85 -5.40 4.25 11.39
CA GLU A 85 -3.95 4.12 11.48
C GLU A 85 -3.48 2.76 10.96
N ARG A 86 -4.09 1.68 11.43
CA ARG A 86 -3.63 0.34 11.06
C ARG A 86 -3.99 0.00 9.62
N ALA A 87 -5.27 0.09 9.26
CA ALA A 87 -5.73 -0.44 7.98
C ALA A 87 -5.40 0.48 6.80
N ALA A 88 -5.40 1.81 6.99
CA ALA A 88 -5.16 2.73 5.89
C ALA A 88 -3.66 2.94 5.65
N VAL A 89 -2.85 3.12 6.70
CA VAL A 89 -1.39 3.34 6.53
C VAL A 89 -0.72 2.08 6.00
N GLU A 90 -1.00 0.89 6.56
CA GLU A 90 -0.40 -0.36 6.04
C GLU A 90 -0.77 -0.62 4.59
N LYS A 91 -2.04 -0.39 4.19
CA LYS A 91 -2.46 -0.59 2.79
C LYS A 91 -1.85 0.44 1.84
N ILE A 92 -1.74 1.70 2.25
CA ILE A 92 -1.10 2.74 1.45
C ILE A 92 0.38 2.43 1.26
N GLN A 93 1.08 2.06 2.34
CA GLN A 93 2.49 1.68 2.28
C GLN A 93 2.71 0.47 1.38
N HIS A 94 1.89 -0.58 1.54
CA HIS A 94 1.97 -1.77 0.69
C HIS A 94 1.73 -1.43 -0.79
N THR A 95 0.75 -0.56 -1.06
CA THR A 95 0.46 -0.12 -2.44
C THR A 95 1.63 0.68 -3.01
N HIS A 96 2.23 1.58 -2.23
CA HIS A 96 3.40 2.35 -2.63
C HIS A 96 4.60 1.45 -2.93
N ASP A 97 4.90 0.49 -2.07
CA ASP A 97 5.98 -0.48 -2.29
C ASP A 97 5.75 -1.30 -3.56
N LYS A 98 4.50 -1.72 -3.81
CA LYS A 98 4.14 -2.48 -5.01
C LYS A 98 4.25 -1.64 -6.28
N LEU A 99 3.84 -0.38 -6.25
CA LEU A 99 4.01 0.54 -7.38
C LEU A 99 5.50 0.75 -7.69
N ARG A 100 6.34 0.88 -6.67
CA ARG A 100 7.80 1.01 -6.85
C ARG A 100 8.40 -0.27 -7.45
N GLU A 101 7.98 -1.45 -6.98
CA GLU A 101 8.39 -2.74 -7.54
C GLU A 101 8.00 -2.87 -9.02
N VAL A 102 6.74 -2.55 -9.36
CA VAL A 102 6.24 -2.59 -10.74
C VAL A 102 7.00 -1.59 -11.61
N SER A 103 7.28 -0.39 -11.11
CA SER A 103 8.06 0.63 -11.82
C SER A 103 9.46 0.10 -12.16
N ASN A 104 10.19 -0.41 -11.16
CA ASN A 104 11.53 -0.97 -11.35
C ASN A 104 11.54 -2.17 -12.30
N ALA A 105 10.55 -3.07 -12.18
CA ALA A 105 10.42 -4.23 -13.05
C ALA A 105 10.12 -3.81 -14.50
N THR A 106 9.29 -2.79 -14.68
CA THR A 106 8.96 -2.23 -16.00
C THR A 106 10.18 -1.53 -16.61
N GLU A 107 10.95 -0.79 -15.81
CA GLU A 107 12.21 -0.17 -16.25
C GLU A 107 13.24 -1.22 -16.68
N THR A 108 13.38 -2.29 -15.90
CA THR A 108 14.30 -3.39 -16.24
C THR A 108 13.86 -4.09 -17.52
N ALA A 109 12.57 -4.47 -17.61
CA ALA A 109 12.03 -5.15 -18.78
C ALA A 109 12.14 -4.30 -20.06
N ALA A 110 11.86 -3.00 -19.98
CA ALA A 110 12.01 -2.10 -21.11
C ALA A 110 13.48 -1.97 -21.53
N THR A 111 14.39 -1.82 -20.56
CA THR A 111 15.84 -1.80 -20.85
C THR A 111 16.28 -3.08 -21.56
N ASP A 112 15.82 -4.25 -21.10
CA ASP A 112 16.13 -5.54 -21.71
C ASP A 112 15.58 -5.65 -23.14
N ILE A 113 14.37 -5.14 -23.39
CA ILE A 113 13.78 -5.11 -24.72
C ILE A 113 14.57 -4.15 -25.63
N LEU A 114 14.95 -2.95 -25.17
CA LEU A 114 15.78 -2.02 -25.95
C LEU A 114 17.12 -2.66 -26.34
N ASN A 115 17.81 -3.26 -25.37
CA ASN A 115 19.05 -3.99 -25.62
C ASN A 115 18.84 -5.16 -26.61
N GLY A 116 17.69 -5.83 -26.54
CA GLY A 116 17.30 -6.88 -27.49
C GLY A 116 17.09 -6.36 -28.91
N LEU A 117 16.43 -5.21 -29.06
CA LEU A 117 16.21 -4.53 -30.34
C LEU A 117 17.54 -4.05 -30.95
N ASP A 118 18.45 -3.52 -30.15
CA ASP A 118 19.79 -3.11 -30.61
C ASP A 118 20.57 -4.30 -31.16
N ARG A 119 20.56 -5.45 -30.44
CA ARG A 119 21.17 -6.69 -30.93
C ARG A 119 20.50 -7.19 -32.21
N ALA A 120 19.17 -7.10 -32.31
CA ALA A 120 18.45 -7.49 -33.52
C ALA A 120 18.84 -6.61 -34.71
N ASN A 121 18.99 -5.29 -34.52
CA ASN A 121 19.48 -4.39 -35.56
C ASN A 121 20.91 -4.74 -36.01
N MET A 122 21.82 -5.04 -35.08
CA MET A 122 23.17 -5.50 -35.42
C MET A 122 23.15 -6.79 -36.26
N MET A 123 22.26 -7.74 -35.94
CA MET A 123 22.12 -8.95 -36.75
C MET A 123 21.59 -8.66 -38.17
N VAL A 124 20.72 -7.66 -38.34
CA VAL A 124 20.27 -7.23 -39.68
C VAL A 124 21.42 -6.58 -40.45
N ASP A 125 22.26 -5.79 -39.79
CA ASP A 125 23.47 -5.21 -40.39
C ASP A 125 24.48 -6.30 -40.81
N ASP A 126 24.71 -7.31 -39.98
CA ASP A 126 25.56 -8.46 -40.30
C ASP A 126 25.01 -9.25 -41.51
N LEU A 127 23.69 -9.42 -41.59
CA LEU A 127 23.04 -10.07 -42.74
C LEU A 127 23.20 -9.25 -44.04
N ASP A 128 23.13 -7.93 -43.96
CA ASP A 128 23.38 -7.05 -45.11
C ASP A 128 24.84 -7.12 -45.56
N ALA A 129 25.80 -7.15 -44.61
CA ALA A 129 27.22 -7.31 -44.90
C ALA A 129 27.52 -8.67 -45.55
N TYR A 130 26.97 -9.75 -45.00
CA TYR A 130 27.12 -11.10 -45.54
C TYR A 130 26.59 -11.22 -46.97
N ALA A 131 25.41 -10.63 -47.25
CA ALA A 131 24.82 -10.61 -48.58
C ALA A 131 25.68 -9.82 -49.59
N GLY A 132 26.29 -8.71 -49.16
CA GLY A 132 27.21 -7.91 -49.97
C GLY A 132 28.50 -8.64 -50.32
N GLU A 133 29.06 -9.43 -49.39
CA GLU A 133 30.28 -10.23 -49.62
C GLU A 133 30.04 -11.45 -50.52
N HIS A 134 28.87 -12.07 -50.42
CA HIS A 134 28.55 -13.32 -51.13
C HIS A 134 27.77 -13.11 -52.45
N GLY A 135 27.51 -11.86 -52.82
CA GLY A 135 26.86 -11.51 -54.09
C GLY A 135 25.44 -12.06 -54.19
N GLU A 136 24.68 -11.98 -53.10
CA GLU A 136 23.31 -12.48 -53.04
C GLU A 136 22.39 -11.59 -53.93
N PRO A 137 21.76 -12.13 -55.00
CA PRO A 137 20.97 -11.32 -55.93
C PRO A 137 19.47 -11.26 -55.55
N ASP A 138 19.11 -11.65 -54.32
CA ASP A 138 17.71 -11.77 -53.94
C ASP A 138 17.16 -10.43 -53.42
N ASP A 139 16.64 -9.61 -54.34
CA ASP A 139 15.93 -8.36 -54.07
C ASP A 139 14.85 -8.52 -52.98
N ARG A 140 14.27 -9.72 -52.86
CA ARG A 140 13.27 -10.06 -51.84
C ARG A 140 13.88 -10.12 -50.44
N ALA A 141 15.06 -10.72 -50.29
CA ALA A 141 15.76 -10.80 -49.01
C ALA A 141 16.18 -9.40 -48.52
N SER A 142 16.68 -8.57 -49.43
CA SER A 142 16.99 -7.15 -49.16
C SER A 142 15.75 -6.38 -48.67
N THR A 143 14.61 -6.54 -49.38
CA THR A 143 13.34 -5.90 -48.99
C THR A 143 12.84 -6.34 -47.62
N ILE A 144 12.97 -7.64 -47.29
CA ILE A 144 12.58 -8.19 -45.99
C ILE A 144 13.47 -7.61 -44.87
N ARG A 145 14.79 -7.51 -45.08
CA ARG A 145 15.71 -6.92 -44.09
C ARG A 145 15.45 -5.44 -43.85
N ALA A 146 15.18 -4.68 -44.92
CA ALA A 146 14.78 -3.28 -44.80
C ALA A 146 13.48 -3.11 -44.01
N SER A 147 12.45 -3.89 -44.33
CA SER A 147 11.17 -3.87 -43.61
C SER A 147 11.32 -4.29 -42.14
N LEU A 148 12.18 -5.26 -41.83
CA LEU A 148 12.46 -5.67 -40.46
C LEU A 148 13.15 -4.55 -39.68
N ARG A 149 14.11 -3.85 -40.30
CA ARG A 149 14.80 -2.70 -39.70
C ARG A 149 13.82 -1.56 -39.38
N ASP A 150 12.92 -1.25 -40.30
CA ASP A 150 11.87 -0.23 -40.09
C ASP A 150 10.93 -0.62 -38.94
N GLU A 151 10.52 -1.89 -38.85
CA GLU A 151 9.65 -2.38 -37.77
C GLU A 151 10.37 -2.34 -36.41
N LEU A 152 11.66 -2.71 -36.35
CA LEU A 152 12.47 -2.62 -35.13
C LEU A 152 12.59 -1.17 -34.64
N PHE A 153 12.78 -0.21 -35.54
CA PHE A 153 12.79 1.21 -35.20
C PHE A 153 11.42 1.72 -34.73
N ALA A 154 10.33 1.29 -35.37
CA ALA A 154 8.98 1.63 -34.92
C ALA A 154 8.72 1.09 -33.51
N LEU A 155 9.15 -0.14 -33.20
CA LEU A 155 8.98 -0.77 -31.89
C LEU A 155 9.79 -0.04 -30.80
N MET A 156 11.01 0.39 -31.13
CA MET A 156 11.83 1.25 -30.26
C MET A 156 11.13 2.60 -30.00
N GLY A 157 10.49 3.18 -31.01
CA GLY A 157 9.67 4.39 -30.87
C GLY A 157 8.44 4.19 -29.98
N HIS A 158 7.75 3.05 -30.09
CA HIS A 158 6.60 2.73 -29.24
C HIS A 158 6.97 2.52 -27.77
N MET A 159 8.21 2.15 -27.48
CA MET A 159 8.66 2.03 -26.09
C MET A 159 8.86 3.39 -25.40
N GLN A 160 8.82 4.52 -26.11
CA GLN A 160 8.81 5.85 -25.47
C GLN A 160 7.57 6.12 -24.62
N PHE A 161 6.44 5.39 -24.80
CA PHE A 161 5.30 5.43 -23.89
C PHE A 161 5.63 4.93 -22.46
N GLN A 162 6.78 4.28 -22.28
CA GLN A 162 7.30 3.89 -20.97
C GLN A 162 7.58 5.10 -20.07
N ASP A 163 8.12 6.22 -20.60
CA ASP A 163 8.39 7.42 -19.81
C ASP A 163 7.09 8.02 -19.24
N ILE A 164 6.01 8.02 -20.04
CA ILE A 164 4.68 8.42 -19.57
C ILE A 164 4.19 7.47 -18.47
N THR A 165 4.40 6.16 -18.63
CA THR A 165 3.98 5.16 -17.61
C THR A 165 4.74 5.35 -16.30
N SER A 166 6.06 5.56 -16.36
CA SER A 166 6.89 5.87 -15.19
C SER A 166 6.46 7.18 -14.51
N GLN A 167 6.14 8.21 -15.28
CA GLN A 167 5.62 9.48 -14.76
C GLN A 167 4.28 9.30 -14.04
N GLN A 168 3.36 8.50 -14.59
CA GLN A 168 2.06 8.23 -13.97
C GLN A 168 2.19 7.40 -12.68
N LEU A 169 3.10 6.42 -12.63
CA LEU A 169 3.38 5.65 -11.41
C LEU A 169 4.01 6.52 -10.31
N ASN A 170 4.92 7.42 -10.68
CA ASN A 170 5.52 8.38 -9.75
C ASN A 170 4.47 9.37 -9.21
N TYR A 171 3.58 9.86 -10.08
CA TYR A 171 2.45 10.69 -9.66
C TYR A 171 1.51 9.96 -8.69
N ALA A 172 1.14 8.71 -9.00
CA ALA A 172 0.31 7.88 -8.13
C ALA A 172 0.97 7.67 -6.75
N SER A 173 2.28 7.45 -6.73
CA SER A 173 3.07 7.34 -5.49
C SER A 173 3.03 8.61 -4.66
N ALA A 174 3.20 9.78 -5.28
CA ALA A 174 3.13 11.07 -4.59
C ALA A 174 1.75 11.34 -3.98
N VAL A 175 0.67 10.99 -4.69
CA VAL A 175 -0.70 11.11 -4.18
C VAL A 175 -0.92 10.18 -2.97
N LEU A 176 -0.37 8.98 -3.00
CA LEU A 176 -0.45 8.05 -1.86
C LEU A 176 0.28 8.60 -0.63
N THR A 177 1.47 9.19 -0.78
CA THR A 177 2.18 9.86 0.33
C THR A 177 1.38 11.05 0.88
N GLU A 178 0.70 11.80 0.02
CA GLU A 178 -0.18 12.88 0.46
C GLU A 178 -1.38 12.34 1.25
N MET A 179 -1.99 11.25 0.79
CA MET A 179 -3.09 10.58 1.50
C MET A 179 -2.65 10.07 2.88
N GLU A 180 -1.46 9.47 2.97
CA GLU A 180 -0.87 9.06 4.24
C GLU A 180 -0.72 10.25 5.20
N THR A 181 -0.17 11.36 4.72
CA THR A 181 0.01 12.59 5.52
C THR A 181 -1.32 13.14 6.01
N ARG A 182 -2.35 13.17 5.15
CA ARG A 182 -3.71 13.62 5.52
C ARG A 182 -4.33 12.70 6.56
N LEU A 183 -4.18 11.39 6.42
CA LEU A 183 -4.69 10.41 7.38
C LEU A 183 -3.98 10.53 8.73
N ALA A 184 -2.66 10.75 8.75
CA ALA A 184 -1.89 11.00 9.95
C ALA A 184 -2.37 12.28 10.67
N ASN A 185 -2.63 13.36 9.92
CA ASN A 185 -3.17 14.60 10.48
C ASN A 185 -4.58 14.41 11.06
N ILE A 186 -5.43 13.64 10.39
CA ILE A 186 -6.77 13.29 10.90
C ILE A 186 -6.64 12.46 12.18
N ALA A 187 -5.75 11.47 12.21
CA ALA A 187 -5.51 10.67 13.41
C ALA A 187 -5.02 11.52 14.59
N HIS A 188 -4.13 12.48 14.33
CA HIS A 188 -3.66 13.44 15.33
C HIS A 188 -4.78 14.38 15.82
N ALA A 189 -5.70 14.80 14.95
CA ALA A 189 -6.85 15.62 15.35
C ALA A 189 -7.80 14.89 16.32
N PHE A 190 -7.80 13.56 16.30
CA PHE A 190 -8.56 12.71 17.21
C PHE A 190 -7.76 12.26 18.45
N ASP A 191 -6.58 12.81 18.71
CA ASP A 191 -5.80 12.48 19.92
C ASP A 191 -6.42 13.13 21.17
N PRO A 192 -6.88 12.36 22.17
CA PRO A 192 -7.43 12.90 23.42
C PRO A 192 -6.46 13.79 24.20
N ALA A 193 -5.14 13.62 23.99
CA ALA A 193 -4.12 14.47 24.59
C ALA A 193 -4.21 15.93 24.11
N VAL A 194 -4.69 16.16 22.88
CA VAL A 194 -4.92 17.51 22.32
C VAL A 194 -6.07 18.23 23.03
N PHE A 195 -7.02 17.48 23.57
CA PHE A 195 -8.17 18.01 24.33
C PHE A 195 -7.93 18.10 25.84
N GLY A 196 -6.70 17.81 26.31
CA GLY A 196 -6.33 17.92 27.74
C GLY A 196 -6.97 16.87 28.65
N VAL A 197 -7.53 15.80 28.10
CA VAL A 197 -8.14 14.71 28.87
C VAL A 197 -7.07 13.66 29.18
N VAL A 198 -6.33 13.87 30.28
CA VAL A 198 -5.43 12.85 30.82
C VAL A 198 -6.29 11.79 31.52
N SER A 199 -6.43 10.62 30.89
CA SER A 199 -7.05 9.47 31.57
C SER A 199 -6.19 9.06 32.79
N PRO A 200 -6.78 8.91 33.98
CA PRO A 200 -6.05 8.49 35.18
C PRO A 200 -5.55 7.04 35.14
N ASP A 201 -5.97 6.27 34.13
CA ASP A 201 -5.62 4.85 33.94
C ASP A 201 -4.80 4.58 32.67
N ALA A 202 -4.12 5.62 32.15
CA ALA A 202 -3.24 5.45 31.01
C ALA A 202 -2.06 4.51 31.40
N PRO A 203 -1.87 3.38 30.70
CA PRO A 203 -0.62 2.63 30.80
C PRO A 203 0.52 3.60 30.49
N ALA A 204 1.62 3.49 31.23
CA ALA A 204 2.81 4.32 31.05
C ALA A 204 3.09 4.50 29.54
N PRO A 205 3.41 5.73 29.08
CA PRO A 205 3.58 6.01 27.67
C PRO A 205 4.55 4.97 27.11
N SER A 206 4.03 4.09 26.25
CA SER A 206 4.85 3.17 25.48
C SER A 206 5.92 4.05 24.85
N ALA A 207 7.18 3.76 25.21
CA ALA A 207 8.34 4.54 24.83
C ALA A 207 8.12 5.08 23.43
N ALA A 208 8.10 6.41 23.29
CA ALA A 208 8.03 7.07 22.01
C ALA A 208 8.97 6.30 21.10
N THR A 209 8.42 5.63 20.10
CA THR A 209 9.21 5.10 19.00
C THR A 209 10.00 6.31 18.54
N GLY A 210 11.30 6.30 18.85
CA GLY A 210 12.19 7.37 18.45
C GLY A 210 12.03 7.61 16.95
N PRO A 211 12.47 8.77 16.44
CA PRO A 211 12.32 9.11 15.02
C PRO A 211 12.71 7.88 14.22
N VAL A 212 11.73 7.25 13.57
CA VAL A 212 11.98 6.13 12.69
C VAL A 212 12.85 6.74 11.62
N THR A 213 14.15 6.46 11.67
CA THR A 213 15.13 6.84 10.66
C THR A 213 14.77 6.07 9.41
N PHE A 214 13.74 6.56 8.74
CA PHE A 214 13.30 6.10 7.44
C PHE A 214 14.27 6.71 6.43
N ASP A 215 15.18 5.88 5.93
CA ASP A 215 15.96 6.21 4.74
C ASP A 215 15.19 5.71 3.51
N PRO A 216 14.64 6.58 2.66
CA PRO A 216 13.92 6.18 1.44
C PRO A 216 14.79 5.45 0.41
N ASN A 217 16.11 5.40 0.64
CA ASN A 217 17.09 4.61 -0.11
C ASN A 217 17.45 3.27 0.56
N ALA A 218 16.80 2.90 1.67
CA ALA A 218 16.99 1.60 2.32
C ALA A 218 16.46 0.45 1.43
N SER A 219 17.31 -0.04 0.54
CA SER A 219 17.06 -1.23 -0.28
C SER A 219 17.51 -2.49 0.46
N THR A 220 16.94 -3.67 0.13
CA THR A 220 17.40 -5.00 0.57
C THR A 220 18.33 -5.69 -0.43
N GLN A 221 18.53 -5.12 -1.62
CA GLN A 221 19.47 -5.63 -2.63
C GLN A 221 20.92 -5.53 -2.13
N ASN A 222 21.77 -6.50 -2.46
CA ASN A 222 23.17 -6.59 -2.00
C ASN A 222 23.33 -6.57 -0.46
N ARG A 223 22.40 -7.19 0.28
CA ARG A 223 22.51 -7.36 1.74
C ARG A 223 23.78 -8.09 2.16
N ALA A 224 24.20 -9.10 1.40
CA ALA A 224 25.41 -9.89 1.68
C ALA A 224 26.69 -9.07 1.52
N GLU A 225 26.81 -8.27 0.45
CA GLU A 225 27.97 -7.39 0.23
C GLU A 225 28.04 -6.26 1.26
N ARG A 226 26.90 -5.64 1.61
CA ARG A 226 26.87 -4.59 2.63
C ARG A 226 27.15 -5.11 4.04
N GLN A 227 26.74 -6.35 4.35
CA GLN A 227 27.11 -7.00 5.60
C GLN A 227 28.62 -7.31 5.65
N ALA A 228 29.20 -7.78 4.54
CA ALA A 228 30.63 -8.02 4.45
C ALA A 228 31.47 -6.75 4.68
N VAL A 229 31.05 -5.62 4.09
CA VAL A 229 31.71 -4.32 4.31
C VAL A 229 31.53 -3.82 5.74
N ALA A 230 30.34 -4.02 6.33
CA ALA A 230 30.10 -3.64 7.73
C ALA A 230 30.96 -4.46 8.72
N ASP A 231 31.07 -5.77 8.48
CA ASP A 231 31.88 -6.67 9.30
C ASP A 231 33.38 -6.33 9.17
N GLU A 232 33.85 -5.93 7.97
CA GLU A 232 35.23 -5.48 7.73
C GLU A 232 35.57 -4.17 8.47
N ILE A 233 34.65 -3.21 8.49
CA ILE A 233 34.82 -1.92 9.22
C ILE A 233 34.85 -2.16 10.74
N VAL A 234 34.01 -3.05 11.25
CA VAL A 234 34.00 -3.41 12.69
C VAL A 234 35.27 -4.17 13.06
N ALA A 235 35.76 -5.06 12.19
CA ALA A 235 37.01 -5.79 12.41
C ALA A 235 38.24 -4.87 12.41
N THR A 236 38.31 -3.87 11.52
CA THR A 236 39.41 -2.90 11.49
C THR A 236 39.40 -1.95 12.69
N LYS A 237 38.21 -1.61 13.22
CA LYS A 237 38.08 -0.75 14.41
C LYS A 237 38.37 -1.48 15.73
N ALA A 238 38.39 -2.81 15.73
CA ALA A 238 38.73 -3.64 16.89
C ALA A 238 40.24 -3.90 17.04
N ILE A 239 41.06 -3.49 16.05
CA ILE A 239 42.52 -3.70 16.01
C ILE A 239 43.29 -2.39 16.27
N ALA A 240 42.58 -1.26 16.44
CA ALA A 240 43.13 0.03 16.88
C ALA A 240 42.80 0.29 18.36
#